data_AF-A0A7S4K833-F1
#
_entry.id   AF-A0A7S4K833-F1
#
_cell.length_a   1.000
_cell.length_b   1.000
_cell.length_c   1.000
_cell.angle_alpha   90.00
_cell.angle_beta   90.00
_cell.angle_gamma   90.00
#
_symmetry.space_group_name_H-M   'P 1'
#
loop_
_entity.id
_entity.type
_entity.pdbx_description
1 polymer ?
#
loop_
_entity_poly.entity_id
_entity_poly.type
_entity_poly.pdbx_seq_one_letter_code
_entity_poly.pdbx_strand_id
1 'polypeptide(L)'
;GKKSTSYNYSEQMVTIRQCRFCPIPAGDSASSKRLFDAIQADCIPVVIADNFIFPFEDIIPYNDFIYALPESNLSEKSTFNFINFLRSIPEEEEKRKRKRLREEKHHFIYNDPFIYPGDAMDLLMRELSL
;
A
#
# COMPACT_ATOMS: atom_id res chain seq x y z
N GLY A 1 -35.81 -1.33 6.20
CA GLY A 1 -35.02 -0.12 5.86
C GLY A 1 -33.55 -0.42 6.04
N LYS A 2 -32.78 -0.44 4.95
CA LYS A 2 -31.31 -0.50 5.03
C LYS A 2 -30.84 0.92 5.33
N LYS A 3 -30.26 1.15 6.51
CA LYS A 3 -29.61 2.43 6.82
C LYS A 3 -28.45 2.59 5.84
N SER A 4 -28.56 3.53 4.92
CA SER A 4 -27.42 4.03 4.15
C SER A 4 -26.49 4.72 5.14
N THR A 5 -25.50 4.02 5.67
CA THR A 5 -24.39 4.66 6.37
C THR A 5 -23.61 5.46 5.34
N SER A 6 -23.70 6.79 5.40
CA SER A 6 -22.84 7.67 4.61
C SER A 6 -21.39 7.39 5.02
N TYR A 7 -20.58 6.90 4.10
CA TYR A 7 -19.21 6.50 4.34
C TYR A 7 -18.33 7.75 4.46
N ASN A 8 -17.81 8.08 5.64
CA ASN A 8 -16.93 9.23 5.82
C ASN A 8 -15.48 8.82 5.55
N TYR A 9 -14.94 9.23 4.40
CA TYR A 9 -13.59 8.89 3.97
C TYR A 9 -12.50 9.52 4.86
N SER A 10 -12.70 10.75 5.33
CA SER A 10 -11.68 11.45 6.12
C SER A 10 -11.47 10.80 7.50
N GLU A 11 -12.56 10.41 8.17
CA GLU A 11 -12.51 9.66 9.43
C GLU A 11 -11.79 8.31 9.29
N GLN A 12 -11.99 7.63 8.16
CA GLN A 12 -11.30 6.38 7.88
C GLN A 12 -9.81 6.60 7.67
N MET A 13 -9.40 7.61 6.91
CA MET A 13 -7.98 7.91 6.72
C MET A 13 -7.29 8.25 8.04
N VAL A 14 -7.96 8.95 8.96
CA VAL A 14 -7.45 9.19 10.31
C VAL A 14 -7.22 7.88 11.06
N THR A 15 -8.15 6.94 10.94
CA THR A 15 -8.04 5.60 11.57
C THR A 15 -6.89 4.80 10.97
N ILE A 16 -6.78 4.73 9.63
CA ILE A 16 -5.70 3.99 8.95
C ILE A 16 -4.33 4.56 9.32
N ARG A 17 -4.20 5.88 9.46
CA ARG A 17 -2.95 6.56 9.85
C ARG A 17 -2.47 6.17 11.26
N GLN A 18 -3.36 5.68 12.12
CA GLN A 18 -2.99 5.17 13.45
C GLN A 18 -2.48 3.73 13.40
N CYS A 19 -2.67 3.00 12.30
CA CYS A 19 -2.20 1.64 12.13
C CYS A 19 -0.70 1.61 11.79
N ARG A 20 0.03 0.64 12.38
CA ARG A 20 1.44 0.41 12.03
C ARG A 20 1.59 -0.21 10.64
N PHE A 21 0.74 -1.18 10.35
CA PHE A 21 0.74 -2.00 9.14
C PHE A 21 -0.67 -2.11 8.56
N CYS A 22 -0.78 -2.15 7.25
CA CYS A 22 -2.03 -2.28 6.50
C CYS A 22 -1.99 -3.56 5.66
N PRO A 23 -2.70 -4.63 6.06
CA PRO A 23 -2.79 -5.85 5.28
C PRO A 23 -3.52 -5.62 3.96
N ILE A 24 -2.95 -6.10 2.86
CA ILE A 24 -3.51 -6.04 1.51
C ILE A 24 -3.50 -7.47 0.96
N PRO A 25 -4.46 -8.31 1.36
CA PRO A 25 -4.60 -9.63 0.76
C PRO A 25 -5.02 -9.51 -0.70
N ALA A 26 -4.66 -10.51 -1.49
CA ALA A 26 -5.16 -10.73 -2.83
C ALA A 26 -6.69 -10.56 -2.85
N GLY A 27 -7.17 -9.87 -3.88
CA GLY A 27 -8.59 -9.70 -4.14
C GLY A 27 -8.90 -10.07 -5.59
N ASP A 28 -10.14 -9.86 -5.99
CA ASP A 28 -10.60 -10.21 -7.35
C ASP A 28 -10.05 -9.29 -8.45
N SER A 29 -9.33 -8.21 -8.08
CA SER A 29 -8.66 -7.32 -9.01
C SER A 29 -7.30 -6.86 -8.49
N ALA A 30 -6.36 -6.64 -9.42
CA ALA A 30 -5.04 -6.07 -9.13
C ALA A 30 -5.12 -4.60 -8.66
N SER A 31 -6.22 -3.89 -8.95
CA SER A 31 -6.39 -2.46 -8.70
C SER A 31 -7.19 -2.14 -7.43
N SER A 32 -6.95 -2.86 -6.33
CA SER A 32 -7.67 -2.56 -5.09
C SER A 32 -7.23 -1.20 -4.52
N LYS A 33 -8.20 -0.40 -4.05
CA LYS A 33 -7.93 0.91 -3.43
C LYS A 33 -7.09 0.79 -2.13
N ARG A 34 -7.00 -0.40 -1.53
CA ARG A 34 -6.33 -0.65 -0.24
C ARG A 34 -4.86 -0.24 -0.25
N LEU A 35 -4.14 -0.47 -1.35
CA LEU A 35 -2.74 -0.07 -1.48
C LEU A 35 -2.59 1.45 -1.46
N PHE A 36 -3.38 2.13 -2.27
CA PHE A 36 -3.39 3.59 -2.34
C PHE A 36 -3.80 4.21 -0.99
N ASP A 37 -4.84 3.69 -0.33
CA ASP A 37 -5.27 4.17 0.98
C ASP A 37 -4.19 3.99 2.05
N ALA A 38 -3.49 2.85 2.06
CA ALA A 38 -2.37 2.59 2.97
C ALA A 38 -1.22 3.59 2.76
N ILE A 39 -0.81 3.79 1.51
CA ILE A 39 0.24 4.76 1.14
C ILE A 39 -0.19 6.18 1.53
N GLN A 40 -1.42 6.58 1.21
CA GLN A 40 -1.94 7.90 1.51
C GLN A 40 -2.09 8.17 3.01
N ALA A 41 -2.30 7.13 3.81
CA ALA A 41 -2.38 7.22 5.26
C ALA A 41 -1.01 7.07 5.98
N ASP A 42 0.10 6.90 5.26
CA ASP A 42 1.43 6.59 5.81
C ASP A 42 1.48 5.25 6.60
N CYS A 43 0.58 4.32 6.27
CA CYS A 43 0.50 2.99 6.86
C CYS A 43 1.31 1.99 6.02
N ILE A 44 2.21 1.22 6.64
CA ILE A 44 3.12 0.33 5.90
C ILE A 44 2.32 -0.81 5.24
N PRO A 45 2.32 -0.92 3.90
CA PRO A 45 1.60 -1.99 3.21
C PRO A 45 2.20 -3.37 3.52
N VAL A 46 1.33 -4.35 3.79
CA VAL A 46 1.69 -5.76 3.89
C VAL A 46 0.87 -6.52 2.86
N VAL A 47 1.46 -6.67 1.67
CA VAL A 47 0.83 -7.29 0.50
C VAL A 47 0.92 -8.80 0.64
N ILE A 48 -0.22 -9.48 0.58
CA ILE A 48 -0.30 -10.93 0.61
C ILE A 48 -0.93 -11.40 -0.71
N ALA A 49 -0.11 -11.59 -1.73
CA ALA A 49 -0.53 -11.90 -3.09
C ALA A 49 0.67 -12.47 -3.88
N ASP A 50 0.46 -13.56 -4.62
CA ASP A 50 1.54 -14.19 -5.38
C ASP A 50 1.81 -13.45 -6.70
N ASN A 51 0.77 -12.85 -7.30
CA ASN A 51 0.83 -12.12 -8.57
C ASN A 51 0.28 -10.70 -8.43
N PHE A 52 0.88 -9.90 -7.54
CA PHE A 52 0.52 -8.50 -7.39
C PHE A 52 1.33 -7.63 -8.35
N ILE A 53 0.66 -7.03 -9.33
CA ILE A 53 1.31 -6.06 -10.24
C ILE A 53 1.24 -4.69 -9.58
N PHE A 54 2.40 -4.10 -9.31
CA PHE A 54 2.46 -2.78 -8.71
C PHE A 54 2.41 -1.67 -9.78
N PRO A 55 1.70 -0.55 -9.52
CA PRO A 55 1.80 0.62 -10.38
C PRO A 55 3.25 1.11 -10.48
N PHE A 56 3.76 1.30 -11.70
CA PHE A 56 5.10 1.83 -11.93
C PHE A 56 6.21 1.01 -11.23
N GLU A 57 6.06 -0.33 -11.18
CA GLU A 57 6.95 -1.23 -10.44
C GLU A 57 8.43 -1.11 -10.83
N ASP A 58 8.71 -0.80 -12.09
CA ASP A 58 10.07 -0.57 -12.60
C ASP A 58 10.71 0.73 -12.10
N ILE A 59 9.90 1.67 -11.62
CA ILE A 59 10.33 3.01 -11.19
C ILE A 59 10.32 3.12 -9.67
N ILE A 60 9.29 2.59 -9.02
CA ILE A 60 9.07 2.73 -7.58
C ILE A 60 9.66 1.51 -6.85
N PRO A 61 10.62 1.68 -5.93
CA PRO A 61 11.24 0.57 -5.23
C PRO A 61 10.38 0.08 -4.05
N TYR A 62 9.28 -0.60 -4.36
CA TYR A 62 8.30 -1.09 -3.37
C TYR A 62 8.93 -1.87 -2.21
N ASN A 63 9.93 -2.70 -2.49
CA ASN A 63 10.64 -3.51 -1.48
C ASN A 63 11.21 -2.67 -0.33
N ASP A 64 11.49 -1.39 -0.56
CA ASP A 64 12.01 -0.50 0.47
C ASP A 64 10.96 -0.07 1.49
N PHE A 65 9.66 -0.13 1.18
CA PHE A 65 8.59 0.40 2.01
C PHE A 65 7.37 -0.52 2.22
N ILE A 66 7.32 -1.69 1.58
CA ILE A 66 6.28 -2.71 1.82
C ILE A 66 6.85 -3.98 2.45
N TYR A 67 5.96 -4.86 2.90
CA TYR A 67 6.23 -6.29 3.05
C TYR A 67 5.40 -7.07 2.04
N ALA A 68 6.04 -7.96 1.27
CA ALA A 68 5.37 -8.88 0.36
C ALA A 68 5.43 -10.29 0.96
N LEU A 69 4.27 -10.95 1.04
CA LEU A 69 4.11 -12.31 1.57
C LEU A 69 3.36 -13.16 0.53
N PRO A 70 3.67 -14.45 0.41
CA PRO A 70 2.94 -15.33 -0.50
C PRO A 70 1.54 -15.66 0.05
N GLU A 71 0.58 -15.94 -0.82
CA GLU A 71 -0.81 -16.26 -0.44
C GLU A 71 -0.90 -17.52 0.41
N SER A 72 0.03 -18.46 0.19
CA SER A 72 0.15 -19.68 0.99
C SER A 72 0.25 -19.41 2.49
N ASN A 73 0.77 -18.25 2.90
CA ASN A 73 0.91 -17.88 4.30
C ASN A 73 -0.42 -17.69 5.03
N LEU A 74 -1.51 -17.40 4.31
CA LEU A 74 -2.87 -17.27 4.87
C LEU A 74 -3.76 -18.49 4.61
N SER A 75 -3.21 -19.56 4.02
CA SER A 75 -3.96 -20.80 3.80
C SER A 75 -4.28 -21.52 5.12
N GLU A 76 -5.36 -22.31 5.15
CA GLU A 76 -5.74 -23.10 6.34
C GLU A 76 -4.66 -24.08 6.81
N LYS A 77 -3.80 -24.52 5.89
CA LYS A 77 -2.69 -25.46 6.16
C LYS A 77 -1.40 -24.77 6.57
N SER A 78 -1.39 -23.44 6.57
CA SER A 78 -0.22 -22.63 6.90
C SER A 78 0.12 -22.72 8.38
N THR A 79 1.39 -22.95 8.69
CA THR A 79 1.92 -22.77 10.06
C THR A 79 2.37 -21.32 10.32
N PHE A 80 2.31 -20.46 9.30
CA PHE A 80 2.71 -19.07 9.42
C PHE A 80 1.71 -18.29 10.27
N ASN A 81 2.23 -17.61 11.29
CA ASN A 81 1.43 -16.75 12.14
C ASN A 81 1.65 -15.28 11.75
N PHE A 82 0.69 -14.74 10.99
CA PHE A 82 0.73 -13.37 10.49
C PHE A 82 0.89 -12.32 11.60
N ILE A 83 0.21 -12.51 12.73
CA ILE A 83 0.27 -11.57 13.86
C ILE A 83 1.65 -11.59 14.52
N ASN A 84 2.23 -12.78 14.70
CA ASN A 84 3.58 -12.91 15.27
C ASN A 84 4.64 -12.34 14.32
N PHE A 85 4.48 -12.53 13.01
CA PHE A 85 5.32 -11.87 12.01
C PHE A 85 5.29 -10.34 12.19
N LEU A 86 4.10 -9.72 12.20
CA LEU A 86 3.99 -8.26 12.37
C LEU A 86 4.58 -7.77 13.69
N ARG A 87 4.44 -8.55 14.77
CA ARG A 87 5.02 -8.23 16.10
C ARG A 87 6.53 -8.41 16.15
N SER A 88 7.09 -9.29 15.32
CA SER A 88 8.53 -9.56 15.27
C SER A 88 9.32 -8.48 14.54
N ILE A 89 8.65 -7.61 13.76
CA ILE A 89 9.29 -6.51 13.04
C ILE A 89 9.89 -5.50 14.04
N PRO A 90 11.22 -5.26 13.97
CA PRO A 90 11.86 -4.26 14.83
C PRO A 90 11.34 -2.84 14.56
N GLU A 91 11.24 -2.04 15.62
CA GLU A 91 10.75 -0.66 15.52
C GLU A 91 11.58 0.20 14.57
N GLU A 92 12.89 0.01 14.53
CA GLU A 92 13.78 0.75 13.63
C GLU A 92 13.55 0.41 12.16
N GLU A 93 13.27 -0.87 11.84
CA GLU A 93 12.92 -1.29 10.49
C GLU A 93 11.55 -0.72 10.07
N GLU A 94 10.59 -0.71 10.99
CA GLU A 94 9.30 -0.06 10.78
C GLU A 94 9.45 1.44 10.48
N LYS A 95 10.24 2.16 11.29
CA LYS A 95 10.52 3.59 11.08
C LYS A 95 11.19 3.84 9.74
N ARG A 96 12.16 3.00 9.35
CA ARG A 96 12.86 3.07 8.07
C ARG A 96 11.90 2.91 6.90
N LYS A 97 11.09 1.84 6.90
CA LYS A 97 10.09 1.60 5.85
C LYS A 97 9.04 2.73 5.78
N ARG A 98 8.54 3.21 6.93
CA ARG A 98 7.59 4.33 6.95
C ARG A 98 8.19 5.64 6.46
N LYS A 99 9.47 5.90 6.73
CA LYS A 99 10.17 7.06 6.18
C LYS A 99 10.22 6.97 4.65
N ARG A 100 10.65 5.82 4.12
CA ARG A 100 10.68 5.57 2.68
C ARG A 100 9.30 5.71 2.03
N LEU A 101 8.26 5.12 2.64
CA LEU A 101 6.87 5.25 2.18
C LEU A 101 6.48 6.72 1.96
N ARG A 102 6.83 7.61 2.90
CA ARG A 102 6.54 9.04 2.79
C ARG A 102 7.32 9.75 1.69
N GLU A 103 8.55 9.32 1.43
CA GLU A 103 9.37 9.85 0.33
C GLU A 103 8.74 9.47 -1.03
N GLU A 104 8.31 8.23 -1.19
CA GLU A 104 7.75 7.70 -2.43
C GLU A 104 6.27 8.07 -2.66
N LYS A 105 5.57 8.53 -1.61
CA LYS A 105 4.13 8.85 -1.64
C LYS A 105 3.72 9.82 -2.75
N HIS A 106 4.58 10.76 -3.13
CA HIS A 106 4.26 11.74 -4.17
C HIS A 106 4.02 11.10 -5.55
N HIS A 107 4.60 9.93 -5.81
CA HIS A 107 4.37 9.14 -7.02
C HIS A 107 2.91 8.66 -7.18
N PHE A 108 2.11 8.73 -6.10
CA PHE A 108 0.72 8.27 -6.07
C PHE A 108 -0.30 9.43 -6.07
N ILE A 109 0.16 10.66 -6.29
CA ILE A 109 -0.67 11.86 -6.27
C ILE A 109 -0.79 12.43 -7.67
N TYR A 110 -2.02 12.64 -8.12
CA TYR A 110 -2.34 13.35 -9.35
C TYR A 110 -2.48 14.84 -9.03
N ASN A 111 -1.52 15.67 -9.45
CA ASN A 111 -1.51 17.11 -9.17
C ASN A 111 -2.23 17.94 -10.25
N ASP A 112 -3.46 17.60 -10.62
CA ASP A 112 -4.20 18.35 -11.66
C ASP A 112 -4.33 19.86 -11.32
N PRO A 113 -4.01 20.81 -12.23
CA PRO A 113 -3.62 20.64 -13.64
C PRO A 113 -2.10 20.66 -13.92
N PHE A 114 -1.25 20.63 -12.89
CA PHE A 114 0.19 20.73 -13.02
C PHE A 114 0.87 19.37 -12.91
N ILE A 115 1.67 19.00 -13.89
CA ILE A 115 2.48 17.77 -13.83
C ILE A 115 3.85 18.10 -13.22
N TYR A 116 4.19 17.45 -12.11
CA TYR A 116 5.49 17.57 -11.47
C TYR A 116 6.37 16.34 -11.76
N PRO A 117 7.70 16.50 -11.87
CA PRO A 117 8.61 15.37 -12.03
C PRO A 117 8.41 14.32 -10.93
N GLY A 118 8.14 13.10 -11.34
CA GLY A 118 7.87 11.96 -10.47
C GLY A 118 6.43 11.88 -9.96
N ASP A 119 5.51 12.80 -10.22
CA ASP A 119 4.13 12.58 -9.77
C ASP A 119 3.40 11.49 -10.58
N ALA A 120 2.18 11.14 -10.16
CA ALA A 120 1.44 10.04 -10.78
C ALA A 120 1.18 10.26 -12.29
N MET A 121 0.98 11.51 -12.71
CA MET A 121 0.78 11.81 -14.14
C MET A 121 2.08 11.73 -14.92
N ASP A 122 3.19 12.25 -14.37
CA ASP A 122 4.50 12.13 -15.02
C ASP A 122 4.90 10.66 -15.20
N LEU A 123 4.75 9.84 -14.15
CA LEU A 123 5.08 8.42 -14.23
C LEU A 123 4.19 7.68 -15.24
N LEU A 124 2.89 7.95 -15.25
CA LEU A 124 1.97 7.39 -16.23
C LEU A 124 2.37 7.75 -17.66
N MET A 125 2.71 9.01 -17.92
CA MET A 125 3.14 9.46 -19.24
C MET A 125 4.45 8.80 -19.68
N ARG A 126 5.39 8.58 -18.75
CA ARG A 126 6.64 7.86 -19.03
C ARG A 126 6.40 6.41 -19.40
N GLU A 127 5.57 5.71 -18.64
CA GLU A 127 5.23 4.30 -18.88
C GLU A 127 4.52 4.11 -20.24
N LEU A 128 3.61 5.02 -20.61
CA LEU A 128 2.93 5.00 -21.91
C LEU A 128 3.83 5.37 -23.10
N SER A 129 5.01 5.92 -22.84
CA SER A 129 5.97 6.32 -23.87
C SER A 129 7.03 5.24 -24.17
N LEU A 130 6.99 4.11 -23.45
CA LEU A 130 7.84 2.93 -23.67
C LEU A 130 7.23 1.99 -24.71
#